data_AF-A0A7X9J8F8-F1
#
_entry.id   AF-A0A7X9J8F8-F1
#
_cell.length_a   1.000
_cell.length_b   1.000
_cell.length_c   1.000
_cell.angle_alpha   90.00
_cell.angle_beta   90.00
_cell.angle_gamma   90.00
#
_symmetry.space_group_name_H-M   'P 1'
#
loop_
_entity.id
_entity.type
_entity.pdbx_description
1 polymer ?
#
loop_
_entity_poly.entity_id
_entity_poly.type
_entity_poly.pdbx_seq_one_letter_code
_entity_poly.pdbx_strand_id
1 'polypeptide(L)'
;ELMRASPRQSDLMIVAGRVSQKMAPVLRNLYDMMPDPKWVIAMGDCAACGGVFNNYAVLQGVDEIVPVDVYISGCPPRPEGLINGVILLHKKVAAEKLANWK
;
A
#
# COMPACT_ATOMS: atom_id res chain seq x y z
N GLU A 1 -6.08 -14.01 -5.72
CA GLU A 1 -4.69 -14.51 -5.78
C GLU A 1 -4.14 -14.62 -4.36
N LEU A 2 -3.61 -15.79 -3.96
CA LEU A 2 -3.31 -16.19 -2.58
C LEU A 2 -2.53 -15.15 -1.73
N MET A 3 -2.91 -14.94 -0.47
CA MET A 3 -2.08 -14.16 0.48
C MET A 3 -0.79 -14.92 0.78
N ARG A 4 0.30 -14.50 0.15
CA ARG A 4 1.64 -15.04 0.38
C ARG A 4 2.32 -14.25 1.49
N ALA A 5 2.84 -14.94 2.49
CA ALA A 5 3.49 -14.30 3.63
C ALA A 5 4.88 -13.72 3.28
N SER A 6 5.54 -14.24 2.24
CA SER A 6 6.88 -13.79 1.86
C SER A 6 6.81 -12.64 0.84
N PRO A 7 7.49 -11.51 1.10
CA PRO A 7 7.48 -10.36 0.18
C PRO A 7 8.11 -10.69 -1.17
N ARG A 8 9.04 -11.65 -1.20
CA ARG A 8 9.70 -12.09 -2.44
C ARG A 8 8.80 -12.85 -3.42
N GLN A 9 7.63 -13.30 -2.97
CA GLN A 9 6.66 -13.98 -3.80
C GLN A 9 5.38 -13.15 -4.00
N SER A 10 5.33 -11.92 -3.48
CA SER A 10 4.17 -11.05 -3.57
C SER A 10 4.46 -9.89 -4.52
N ASP A 11 3.49 -9.62 -5.40
CA ASP A 11 3.56 -8.50 -6.35
C ASP A 11 2.78 -7.27 -5.83
N LEU A 12 1.99 -7.44 -4.77
CA LEU A 12 1.13 -6.41 -4.18
C LEU A 12 1.36 -6.31 -2.67
N MET A 13 1.63 -5.10 -2.19
CA MET A 13 1.68 -4.77 -0.76
C MET A 13 0.47 -3.94 -0.35
N ILE A 14 -0.32 -4.45 0.60
CA ILE A 14 -1.47 -3.72 1.18
C ILE A 14 -1.06 -3.20 2.57
N VAL A 15 -1.01 -1.88 2.73
CA VAL A 15 -0.75 -1.25 4.03
C VAL A 15 -2.08 -0.98 4.72
N ALA A 16 -2.52 -1.94 5.53
CA ALA A 16 -3.81 -1.92 6.22
C ALA A 16 -3.72 -1.32 7.63
N GLY A 17 -3.59 0.01 7.71
CA GLY A 17 -3.65 0.76 8.95
C GLY A 17 -2.50 1.75 9.17
N ARG A 18 -2.36 2.22 10.40
CA ARG A 18 -1.35 3.20 10.77
C ARG A 18 0.06 2.59 10.76
N VAL A 19 1.05 3.38 10.38
CA VAL A 19 2.47 3.01 10.46
C VAL A 19 3.16 3.91 11.47
N SER A 20 3.82 3.31 12.46
CA SER A 20 4.61 4.07 13.44
C SER A 20 5.96 4.46 12.87
N GLN A 21 6.57 5.53 13.39
CA GLN A 21 7.93 5.93 13.01
C GLN A 21 8.95 4.80 13.22
N LYS A 22 8.72 3.91 14.20
CA LYS A 22 9.58 2.74 14.43
C LYS A 22 9.42 1.65 13.36
N MET A 23 8.22 1.52 12.78
CA MET A 23 7.93 0.54 11.74
C MET A 23 8.34 1.02 10.34
N ALA A 24 8.51 2.33 10.16
CA ALA A 24 8.96 2.99 8.94
C ALA A 24 10.09 2.25 8.18
N PRO A 25 11.28 1.99 8.78
CA PRO A 25 12.38 1.34 8.07
C PRO A 25 12.08 -0.13 7.73
N VAL A 26 11.27 -0.82 8.53
CA VAL A 26 10.89 -2.21 8.27
C VAL A 26 9.99 -2.29 7.04
N LEU A 27 9.02 -1.37 6.94
CA LEU A 27 8.14 -1.26 5.78
C LEU A 27 8.94 -1.00 4.51
N ARG A 28 9.92 -0.08 4.57
CA ARG A 28 10.81 0.21 3.44
C ARG A 28 11.59 -1.03 3.00
N ASN A 29 12.19 -1.74 3.95
CA ASN A 29 12.94 -2.96 3.65
C ASN A 29 12.05 -4.05 3.04
N LEU A 30 10.81 -4.20 3.48
CA LEU A 30 9.86 -5.15 2.89
C LEU A 30 9.57 -4.79 1.43
N TYR A 31 9.35 -3.49 1.14
CA TYR A 31 9.12 -3.01 -0.21
C TYR A 31 10.33 -3.22 -1.14
N ASP A 32 11.54 -2.99 -0.61
CA ASP A 32 12.77 -3.19 -1.37
C ASP A 32 13.08 -4.68 -1.65
N MET A 33 12.54 -5.61 -0.85
CA MET A 33 12.65 -7.05 -1.09
C MET A 33 11.66 -7.61 -2.12
N MET A 34 10.63 -6.86 -2.49
CA MET A 34 9.64 -7.31 -3.49
C MET A 34 10.22 -7.19 -4.91
N PRO A 35 10.03 -8.20 -5.76
CA PRO A 35 10.43 -8.15 -7.16
C PRO A 35 9.60 -7.13 -7.93
N ASP A 36 10.18 -6.56 -8.98
CA ASP A 36 9.44 -5.74 -9.95
C ASP A 36 8.75 -6.64 -10.98
N PRO A 37 7.49 -6.35 -11.40
CA PRO A 37 6.67 -5.19 -11.06
C PRO A 37 5.96 -5.33 -9.71
N LYS A 38 5.94 -4.24 -8.93
CA LYS A 38 5.30 -4.20 -7.61
C LYS A 38 4.37 -3.01 -7.44
N TRP A 39 3.31 -3.22 -6.67
CA TRP A 39 2.31 -2.19 -6.40
C TRP A 39 2.00 -2.05 -4.91
N VAL A 40 1.59 -0.86 -4.50
CA VAL A 40 1.24 -0.57 -3.10
C VAL A 40 -0.16 0.04 -2.99
N ILE A 41 -0.98 -0.55 -2.13
CA ILE A 41 -2.30 -0.02 -1.76
C ILE A 41 -2.23 0.53 -0.33
N ALA A 42 -2.58 1.80 -0.15
CA ALA A 42 -2.84 2.37 1.17
C ALA A 42 -4.31 2.12 1.54
N MET A 43 -4.54 1.29 2.55
CA MET A 43 -5.88 0.94 3.00
C MET A 43 -6.23 1.69 4.29
N GLY A 44 -7.15 2.63 4.14
CA GLY A 44 -7.71 3.45 5.21
C GLY A 44 -6.99 4.78 5.42
N ASP A 45 -7.68 5.69 6.10
CA ASP A 45 -7.23 7.07 6.29
C ASP A 45 -5.94 7.13 7.13
N CYS A 46 -5.75 6.16 8.02
CA CYS A 46 -4.53 6.01 8.81
C CYS A 46 -3.28 5.74 7.96
N ALA A 47 -3.41 5.05 6.82
CA ALA A 47 -2.30 4.78 5.91
C ALA A 47 -2.09 5.93 4.92
N ALA A 48 -3.18 6.58 4.51
CA ALA A 48 -3.16 7.67 3.54
C ALA A 48 -2.65 8.99 4.13
N CYS A 49 -3.19 9.43 5.26
CA CYS A 49 -2.95 10.75 5.85
C CYS A 49 -2.76 10.74 7.38
N GLY A 50 -2.44 9.58 7.98
CA GLY A 50 -2.34 9.41 9.45
C GLY A 50 -3.70 9.31 10.16
N GLY A 51 -4.77 9.81 9.55
CA GLY A 51 -6.16 9.67 9.98
C GLY A 51 -6.40 10.25 11.37
N VAL A 52 -7.01 9.44 12.25
CA VAL A 52 -7.31 9.85 13.64
C VAL A 52 -6.03 10.03 14.49
N PHE A 53 -4.90 9.46 14.04
CA PHE A 53 -3.65 9.45 14.79
C PHE A 53 -2.65 10.48 14.27
N ASN A 54 -2.98 11.76 14.43
CA ASN A 54 -2.01 12.85 14.22
C ASN A 54 -1.17 13.06 15.49
N ASN A 55 -0.13 12.23 15.67
CA ASN A 55 0.80 12.33 16.79
C ASN A 55 2.24 12.05 16.36
N TYR A 56 3.19 12.40 17.24
CA TYR A 56 4.63 12.26 16.98
C TYR A 56 5.08 10.81 16.71
N ALA A 57 4.31 9.81 17.11
CA ALA A 57 4.72 8.41 17.01
C ALA A 57 4.32 7.76 15.67
N VAL A 58 3.42 8.39 14.91
CA VAL A 58 2.80 7.85 13.70
C VAL A 58 3.16 8.71 12.50
N LEU A 59 3.45 8.06 11.37
CA LEU A 59 3.67 8.75 10.10
C LEU A 59 2.36 9.36 9.61
N GLN A 60 2.45 10.58 9.07
CA GLN A 60 1.30 11.25 8.50
C GLN A 60 0.94 10.73 7.10
N GLY A 61 1.75 9.84 6.53
CA GLY A 61 1.41 9.11 5.32
C GLY A 61 2.41 8.00 5.04
N VAL A 62 1.92 6.90 4.48
CA VAL A 62 2.79 5.80 4.01
C VAL A 62 3.60 6.25 2.77
N ASP A 63 3.09 7.24 2.05
CA ASP A 63 3.70 7.82 0.85
C ASP A 63 5.05 8.50 1.09
N GLU A 64 5.35 8.86 2.35
CA GLU A 64 6.68 9.39 2.72
C GLU A 64 7.80 8.34 2.56
N ILE A 65 7.47 7.04 2.55
CA ILE A 65 8.44 5.94 2.61
C ILE A 65 8.39 5.07 1.36
N VAL A 66 7.18 4.72 0.93
CA VAL A 66 6.95 3.83 -0.21
C VAL A 66 5.97 4.49 -1.16
N PRO A 67 6.19 4.39 -2.48
CA PRO A 67 5.28 4.98 -3.46
C PRO A 67 3.93 4.25 -3.42
N VAL A 68 2.84 5.00 -3.26
CA VAL A 68 1.48 4.43 -3.21
C VAL A 68 0.78 4.54 -4.57
N ASP A 69 0.19 3.45 -5.05
CA ASP A 69 -0.51 3.41 -6.32
C ASP A 69 -1.99 3.76 -6.23
N VAL A 70 -2.64 3.29 -5.17
CA VAL A 70 -4.08 3.41 -4.94
C VAL A 70 -4.34 3.68 -3.47
N TYR A 71 -5.16 4.70 -3.21
CA TYR A 71 -5.65 5.03 -1.88
C TYR A 71 -7.09 4.57 -1.72
N ILE A 72 -7.38 3.90 -0.61
CA ILE A 72 -8.72 3.47 -0.24
C ILE A 72 -9.11 4.21 1.02
N SER A 73 -10.08 5.12 0.93
CA SER A 73 -10.54 5.90 2.07
C SER A 73 -11.42 5.09 3.02
N GLY A 74 -11.31 5.37 4.32
CA GLY A 74 -12.14 4.80 5.37
C GLY A 74 -11.44 4.56 6.70
N CYS A 75 -12.22 4.49 7.78
CA CYS A 75 -11.72 4.26 9.14
C CYS A 75 -12.70 3.39 9.97
N PRO A 76 -12.80 2.07 9.72
CA PRO A 76 -12.16 1.29 8.65
C PRO A 76 -12.93 1.36 7.32
N PRO A 77 -12.27 1.13 6.17
CA PRO A 77 -12.96 1.06 4.88
C PRO A 77 -13.93 -0.14 4.84
N ARG A 78 -15.06 0.04 4.15
CA ARG A 78 -16.01 -1.05 3.95
C ARG A 78 -15.41 -2.11 3.02
N PRO A 79 -15.78 -3.41 3.15
CA PRO A 79 -15.25 -4.47 2.29
C PRO A 79 -15.45 -4.18 0.80
N GLU A 80 -16.55 -3.55 0.40
CA GLU A 80 -16.81 -3.17 -0.99
C GLU A 80 -15.81 -2.10 -1.47
N GLY A 81 -15.38 -1.20 -0.58
CA GLY A 81 -14.34 -0.21 -0.86
C GLY A 81 -13.00 -0.87 -1.15
N LEU A 82 -12.65 -1.94 -0.42
CA LEU A 82 -11.44 -2.70 -0.67
C LEU A 82 -11.49 -3.40 -2.04
N ILE A 83 -12.62 -4.05 -2.36
CA ILE A 83 -12.83 -4.72 -3.64
C ILE A 83 -12.72 -3.72 -4.79
N ASN A 84 -13.35 -2.54 -4.65
CA ASN A 84 -13.26 -1.47 -5.64
C ASN A 84 -11.82 -0.96 -5.83
N GLY A 85 -11.05 -0.84 -4.75
CA GLY A 85 -9.63 -0.47 -4.81
C GLY A 85 -8.79 -1.48 -5.60
N VAL A 86 -9.02 -2.78 -5.39
CA VAL A 86 -8.33 -3.84 -6.15
C VAL A 86 -8.73 -3.82 -7.63
N ILE A 87 -10.02 -3.61 -7.93
CA ILE A 87 -10.51 -3.47 -9.32
C ILE A 87 -9.87 -2.25 -9.99
N LEU A 88 -9.74 -1.14 -9.28
CA LEU A 88 -9.10 0.07 -9.79
C LEU A 88 -7.62 -0.17 -10.08
N LEU A 89 -6.91 -0.88 -9.20
CA LEU A 89 -5.53 -1.28 -9.44
C LEU A 89 -5.42 -2.17 -10.68
N HIS A 90 -6.29 -3.18 -10.82
CA HIS A 90 -6.30 -4.04 -12.02
C HIS A 90 -6.51 -3.23 -13.32
N LYS A 91 -7.40 -2.24 -13.30
CA LYS A 91 -7.60 -1.34 -14.44
C LYS A 91 -6.36 -0.49 -14.75
N LYS A 92 -5.66 -0.02 -13.71
CA LYS A 92 -4.40 0.74 -13.84
C LYS A 92 -3.31 -0.13 -14.49
N VAL A 93 -3.12 -1.35 -14.00
CA VAL A 93 -2.14 -2.31 -14.54
C VAL A 93 -2.48 -2.71 -15.98
N ALA A 94 -3.77 -2.94 -16.29
CA ALA A 94 -4.19 -3.29 -17.65
C ALA A 94 -3.96 -2.15 -18.67
N ALA A 95 -3.93 -0.90 -18.23
CA ALA A 95 -3.63 0.26 -19.06
C ALA A 95 -2.11 0.49 -19.24
N GLU A 96 -1.28 -0.18 -18.44
CA GLU A 96 0.16 0.02 -18.43
C GLU A 96 0.84 -0.77 -19.57
N LYS A 97 1.86 -0.17 -20.20
CA LYS A 97 2.62 -0.81 -21.28
C LYS A 97 3.86 -1.48 -20.70
N LEU A 98 4.14 -2.71 -21.14
CA LEU A 98 5.32 -3.52 -20.77
C LEU A 98 6.67 -2.77 -20.92
N ALA A 99 6.76 -1.81 -21.84
CA ALA A 99 7.99 -1.02 -22.03
C ALA A 99 8.34 -0.08 -20.86
N ASN A 100 7.39 0.17 -19.94
CA ASN A 100 7.57 1.08 -18.82
C ASN A 100 8.01 0.37 -17.52
N TRP A 101 8.07 -0.96 -17.53
CA TRP A 101 8.50 -1.74 -16.37
C TRP A 101 10.04 -1.71 -16.33
N LYS A 102 10.59 -0.90 -15.43
CA LYS A 102 12.03 -0.84 -15.14
C LYS A 102 12.41 -1.81 -14.04
#